data_AF-A0A368GWK6-F1
#
_entry.id   AF-A0A368GWK6-F1
#
_cell.length_a   1.000
_cell.length_b   1.000
_cell.length_c   1.000
_cell.angle_alpha   90.00
_cell.angle_beta   90.00
_cell.angle_gamma   90.00
#
_symmetry.space_group_name_H-M   'P 1'
#
loop_
_entity.id
_entity.type
_entity.pdbx_description
1 polymer ?
#
loop_
_entity_poly.entity_id
_entity_poly.type
_entity_poly.pdbx_seq_one_letter_code
_entity_poly.pdbx_strand_id
1 'polypeptide(L)'
;LIRTKARCPSPLILQVNFPLCTIAHTPRLPEHCVEYVKVLQWVEEAPFNGAALDADDPSHVEWVLSKALARAEKYGIKGVDRRLTQGVLKRIIPAVASTNAVIAASCALEAVKLATNTAKPIDNYLNFTDIEGVYCGVVQMERDPECATCSGGYVQVQCNSDDTLQVLIDKLVDKFQLKNPSLETATDKIYMINELIPELREKSVLNLERPLRELVSADEDVLVADEVLSKSLSIRVTYMR
;
A
#
# COMPACT_ATOMS: atom_id res chain seq x y z
N LEU A 1 12.05 -9.73 27.50
CA LEU A 1 10.70 -9.30 27.07
C LEU A 1 10.86 -8.19 26.03
N ILE A 2 10.99 -8.56 24.76
CA ILE A 2 11.09 -7.63 23.65
C ILE A 2 9.74 -6.94 23.56
N ARG A 3 9.64 -5.69 24.04
CA ARG A 3 8.47 -4.83 23.83
C ARG A 3 8.48 -4.41 22.36
N THR A 4 7.96 -5.24 21.48
CA THR A 4 7.59 -4.81 20.13
C THR A 4 6.44 -3.82 20.29
N LYS A 5 6.76 -2.52 20.34
CA LYS A 5 5.78 -1.43 20.25
C LYS A 5 5.19 -1.42 18.83
N ALA A 6 4.26 -2.33 18.58
CA ALA A 6 3.44 -2.30 17.40
C ALA A 6 2.41 -1.17 17.59
N ARG A 7 2.60 -0.10 16.82
CA ARG A 7 1.68 1.05 16.72
C ARG A 7 0.44 0.64 15.92
N CYS A 8 -0.65 1.40 16.10
CA CYS A 8 -1.91 1.30 15.33
C CYS A 8 -1.61 0.88 13.88
N PRO A 9 -2.11 -0.26 13.39
CA PRO A 9 -1.51 -0.88 12.23
C PRO A 9 -1.85 -0.08 10.96
N SER A 10 -0.91 0.75 10.51
CA SER A 10 -0.62 0.84 9.08
C SER A 10 -0.10 -0.53 8.64
N PRO A 11 -0.29 -0.95 7.37
CA PRO A 11 -0.32 -2.36 7.02
C PRO A 11 0.98 -3.05 7.45
N LEU A 12 0.85 -3.98 8.39
CA LEU A 12 1.87 -4.99 8.74
C LEU A 12 2.21 -5.90 7.54
N ILE A 13 1.60 -5.67 6.39
CA ILE A 13 1.75 -6.41 5.16
C ILE A 13 2.70 -5.62 4.27
N LEU A 14 3.98 -5.97 4.36
CA LEU A 14 4.96 -5.56 3.35
C LEU A 14 4.58 -6.23 2.03
N GLN A 15 4.18 -5.44 1.04
CA GLN A 15 3.99 -5.95 -0.30
C GLN A 15 5.36 -6.29 -0.90
N VAL A 16 5.54 -7.53 -1.31
CA VAL A 16 6.73 -7.93 -2.06
C VAL A 16 6.64 -7.30 -3.45
N ASN A 17 7.49 -6.30 -3.67
CA ASN A 17 7.74 -5.69 -4.98
C ASN A 17 9.19 -5.92 -5.36
N PHE A 18 9.40 -6.50 -6.54
CA PHE A 18 10.73 -6.75 -7.06
C PHE A 18 11.29 -5.46 -7.70
N PRO A 19 12.54 -5.05 -7.39
CA PRO A 19 13.13 -3.87 -8.02
C PRO A 19 13.27 -4.05 -9.53
N LEU A 20 12.95 -3.01 -10.30
CA LEU A 20 12.96 -3.07 -11.77
C LEU A 20 14.33 -3.44 -12.35
N CYS A 21 15.42 -2.94 -11.76
CA CYS A 21 16.79 -3.26 -12.19
C CYS A 21 17.11 -4.76 -12.06
N THR A 22 16.60 -5.41 -11.01
CA THR A 22 16.75 -6.85 -10.76
C THR A 22 15.93 -7.65 -11.77
N ILE A 23 14.67 -7.25 -11.99
CA ILE A 23 13.78 -7.92 -12.94
C ILE A 23 14.35 -7.82 -14.37
N ALA A 24 14.81 -6.64 -14.77
CA ALA A 24 15.26 -6.34 -16.13
C ALA A 24 16.62 -6.98 -16.47
N HIS A 25 17.63 -6.80 -15.61
CA HIS A 25 19.01 -7.11 -15.96
C HIS A 25 19.61 -8.31 -15.22
N THR A 26 19.24 -8.52 -13.94
CA THR A 26 19.90 -9.50 -13.07
C THR A 26 18.89 -10.41 -12.35
N PRO A 27 18.10 -11.21 -13.08
CA PRO A 27 17.18 -12.16 -12.47
C PRO A 27 17.95 -13.25 -11.71
N ARG A 28 17.43 -13.67 -10.55
CA ARG A 28 18.06 -14.65 -9.64
C ARG A 28 17.10 -15.74 -9.20
N LEU A 29 15.81 -15.41 -9.12
CA LEU A 29 14.74 -16.29 -8.71
C LEU A 29 13.79 -16.53 -9.91
N PRO A 30 13.12 -17.68 -9.99
CA PRO A 30 12.18 -17.96 -11.07
C PRO A 30 11.01 -16.96 -11.12
N GLU A 31 10.63 -16.38 -9.98
CA GLU A 31 9.64 -15.31 -9.85
C GLU A 31 10.04 -14.06 -10.64
N HIS A 32 11.34 -13.73 -10.70
CA HIS A 32 11.83 -12.57 -11.45
C HIS A 32 11.62 -12.75 -12.95
N CYS A 33 11.69 -13.99 -13.45
CA CYS A 33 11.44 -14.29 -14.85
C CYS A 33 9.98 -14.08 -15.21
N VAL A 34 9.05 -14.50 -14.34
CA VAL A 34 7.61 -14.31 -14.55
C VAL A 34 7.24 -12.82 -14.44
N GLU A 35 7.75 -12.11 -13.42
CA GLU A 35 7.44 -10.68 -13.25
C GLU A 35 8.01 -9.83 -14.40
N TYR A 36 9.16 -10.21 -14.97
CA TYR A 36 9.68 -9.55 -16.18
C TYR A 36 8.68 -9.65 -17.34
N VAL A 37 8.17 -10.86 -17.58
CA VAL A 37 7.27 -11.09 -18.71
C VAL A 37 5.99 -10.29 -18.51
N LYS A 38 5.46 -10.28 -17.29
CA LYS A 38 4.26 -9.54 -16.92
C LYS A 38 4.41 -8.02 -17.07
N VAL A 39 5.50 -7.44 -16.57
CA VAL A 39 5.65 -5.97 -16.45
C VAL A 39 6.26 -5.36 -17.71
N LEU A 40 7.22 -6.04 -18.34
CA LEU A 40 7.97 -5.50 -19.47
C LEU A 40 7.54 -6.17 -20.78
N GLN A 41 7.71 -7.50 -20.88
CA GLN A 41 7.58 -8.19 -22.17
C GLN A 41 6.15 -8.20 -22.73
N TRP A 42 5.13 -8.26 -21.87
CA TRP A 42 3.73 -8.17 -22.27
C TRP A 42 3.42 -6.82 -22.93
N VAL A 43 3.95 -5.74 -22.35
CA VAL A 43 3.75 -4.38 -22.86
C VAL A 43 4.54 -4.17 -24.17
N GLU A 44 5.76 -4.70 -24.25
CA GLU A 44 6.62 -4.60 -25.43
C GLU A 44 6.10 -5.38 -26.64
N GLU A 45 5.68 -6.64 -26.44
CA GLU A 45 5.24 -7.51 -27.54
C GLU A 45 3.75 -7.36 -27.86
N ALA A 46 2.96 -6.71 -26.98
CA ALA A 46 1.53 -6.50 -27.11
C ALA A 46 0.77 -7.74 -27.65
N PRO A 47 0.93 -8.93 -27.02
CA PRO A 47 0.31 -10.15 -27.50
C PRO A 47 -1.22 -10.03 -27.45
N PHE A 48 -1.92 -10.92 -28.17
CA PHE A 48 -3.39 -10.95 -28.20
C PHE A 48 -4.03 -9.59 -28.62
N ASN A 49 -3.49 -8.96 -29.67
CA ASN A 49 -3.92 -7.65 -30.18
C ASN A 49 -3.85 -6.51 -29.15
N GLY A 50 -2.86 -6.55 -28.26
CA GLY A 50 -2.70 -5.53 -27.22
C GLY A 50 -3.72 -5.64 -26.09
N ALA A 51 -4.33 -6.81 -25.89
CA ALA A 51 -5.19 -7.05 -24.74
C ALA A 51 -4.41 -6.88 -23.42
N ALA A 52 -5.09 -6.43 -22.37
CA ALA A 52 -4.54 -6.43 -21.03
C ALA A 52 -4.30 -7.87 -20.55
N LEU A 53 -3.23 -8.08 -19.78
CA LEU A 53 -2.92 -9.40 -19.23
C LEU A 53 -4.01 -9.85 -18.26
N ASP A 54 -4.79 -10.84 -18.68
CA ASP A 54 -5.72 -11.58 -17.83
C ASP A 54 -5.03 -12.82 -17.24
N ALA A 55 -4.97 -12.91 -15.91
CA ALA A 55 -4.38 -14.04 -15.20
C ALA A 55 -5.34 -15.25 -15.07
N ASP A 56 -6.62 -15.07 -15.36
CA ASP A 56 -7.64 -16.12 -15.39
C ASP A 56 -7.76 -16.81 -16.76
N ASP A 57 -7.34 -16.17 -17.84
CA ASP A 57 -7.30 -16.77 -19.18
C ASP A 57 -6.15 -17.79 -19.31
N PRO A 58 -6.43 -19.08 -19.56
CA PRO A 58 -5.39 -20.09 -19.76
C PRO A 58 -4.40 -19.76 -20.88
N SER A 59 -4.83 -19.09 -21.93
CA SER A 59 -4.01 -18.74 -23.11
C SER A 59 -2.97 -17.69 -22.75
N HIS A 60 -3.37 -16.69 -21.97
CA HIS A 60 -2.47 -15.66 -21.46
C HIS A 60 -1.44 -16.25 -20.50
N VAL A 61 -1.89 -17.11 -19.57
CA VAL A 61 -1.00 -17.78 -18.62
C VAL A 61 0.03 -18.65 -19.34
N GLU A 62 -0.39 -19.39 -20.37
CA GLU A 62 0.51 -20.24 -21.15
C GLU A 62 1.53 -19.42 -21.94
N TRP A 63 1.11 -18.28 -22.51
CA TRP A 63 2.02 -17.35 -23.17
C TRP A 63 3.08 -16.82 -22.20
N VAL A 64 2.67 -16.39 -21.00
CA VAL A 64 3.58 -15.92 -19.96
C VAL A 64 4.55 -17.03 -19.53
N LEU A 65 4.04 -18.25 -19.33
CA LEU A 65 4.85 -19.41 -18.95
C LEU A 65 5.94 -19.71 -19.98
N SER A 66 5.58 -19.76 -21.26
CA SER A 66 6.52 -20.02 -22.36
C SER A 66 7.65 -18.98 -22.42
N LYS A 67 7.31 -17.69 -22.32
CA LYS A 67 8.29 -16.61 -22.30
C LYS A 67 9.15 -16.62 -21.03
N ALA A 68 8.56 -16.92 -19.88
CA ALA A 68 9.28 -17.01 -18.61
C ALA A 68 10.27 -18.18 -18.62
N LEU A 69 9.92 -19.32 -19.22
CA LEU A 69 10.80 -20.46 -19.42
C LEU A 69 11.99 -20.12 -20.32
N ALA A 70 11.76 -19.47 -21.47
CA ALA A 70 12.82 -19.04 -22.37
C ALA A 70 13.80 -18.06 -21.69
N ARG A 71 13.26 -17.13 -20.86
CA ARG A 71 14.08 -16.23 -20.05
C ARG A 71 14.87 -16.99 -18.98
N ALA A 72 14.23 -17.91 -18.27
CA ALA A 72 14.87 -18.70 -17.23
C ALA A 72 16.02 -19.54 -17.79
N GLU A 73 15.85 -20.15 -18.97
CA GLU A 73 16.90 -20.89 -19.68
C GLU A 73 18.10 -20.00 -20.01
N LYS A 74 17.87 -18.77 -20.51
CA LYS A 74 18.93 -17.80 -20.82
C LYS A 74 19.81 -17.45 -19.60
N TYR A 75 19.24 -17.41 -18.41
CA TYR A 75 19.96 -17.09 -17.16
C TYR A 75 20.32 -18.35 -16.34
N GLY A 76 20.05 -19.55 -16.85
CA GLY A 76 20.30 -20.80 -16.14
C GLY A 76 19.46 -20.99 -14.86
N ILE A 77 18.30 -20.33 -14.75
CA ILE A 77 17.40 -20.38 -13.60
C ILE A 77 16.44 -21.55 -13.76
N LYS A 78 16.31 -22.39 -12.73
CA LYS A 78 15.38 -23.51 -12.69
C LYS A 78 14.17 -23.18 -11.79
N GLY A 79 13.08 -23.93 -11.97
CA GLY A 79 11.91 -23.85 -11.08
C GLY A 79 10.76 -22.97 -11.58
N VAL A 80 10.80 -22.52 -12.84
CA VAL A 80 9.60 -21.95 -13.48
C VAL A 80 8.64 -23.09 -13.81
N ASP A 81 7.48 -23.10 -13.15
CA ASP A 81 6.37 -24.01 -13.43
C ASP A 81 5.05 -23.23 -13.55
N ARG A 82 4.02 -23.87 -14.10
CA ARG A 82 2.70 -23.23 -14.28
C ARG A 82 2.11 -22.73 -12.96
N ARG A 83 2.35 -23.46 -11.86
CA ARG A 83 1.86 -23.14 -10.53
C ARG A 83 2.48 -21.85 -9.99
N LEU A 84 3.80 -21.70 -10.13
CA LEU A 84 4.54 -20.49 -9.79
C LEU A 84 4.12 -19.33 -10.67
N THR A 85 3.98 -19.54 -11.98
CA THR A 85 3.50 -18.50 -12.90
C THR A 85 2.15 -17.96 -12.46
N GLN A 86 1.17 -18.84 -12.18
CA GLN A 86 -0.12 -18.43 -11.65
C GLN A 86 0.00 -17.75 -10.27
N GLY A 87 0.86 -18.27 -9.40
CA GLY A 87 1.15 -17.71 -8.08
C GLY A 87 1.64 -16.26 -8.15
N VAL A 88 2.58 -15.97 -9.05
CA VAL A 88 3.16 -14.64 -9.26
C VAL A 88 2.17 -13.71 -9.97
N LEU A 89 1.48 -14.20 -11.00
CA LEU A 89 0.51 -13.40 -11.76
C LEU A 89 -0.66 -12.92 -10.90
N LYS A 90 -1.27 -13.84 -10.15
CA LYS A 90 -2.44 -13.55 -9.30
C LYS A 90 -2.07 -13.10 -7.87
N ARG A 91 -0.78 -13.07 -7.53
CA ARG A 91 -0.29 -12.88 -6.15
C ARG A 91 -1.04 -13.81 -5.16
N ILE A 92 -1.12 -15.11 -5.50
CA ILE A 92 -1.93 -16.09 -4.75
C ILE A 92 -1.42 -16.21 -3.31
N ILE A 93 -2.32 -16.01 -2.34
CA ILE A 93 -2.09 -16.32 -0.92
C ILE A 93 -2.63 -17.73 -0.66
N PRO A 94 -1.80 -18.69 -0.21
CA PRO A 94 -2.28 -20.02 0.15
C PRO A 94 -3.35 -19.94 1.24
N ALA A 95 -4.45 -20.67 1.06
CA ALA A 95 -5.57 -20.67 2.00
C ALA A 95 -6.04 -22.09 2.28
N VAL A 96 -6.35 -22.37 3.54
CA VAL A 96 -6.92 -23.64 4.02
C VAL A 96 -8.14 -23.38 4.90
N ALA A 97 -9.11 -24.30 4.85
CA ALA A 97 -10.38 -24.12 5.55
C ALA A 97 -10.24 -24.03 7.08
N SER A 98 -9.26 -24.73 7.66
CA SER A 98 -9.00 -24.74 9.10
C SER A 98 -8.66 -23.35 9.65
N THR A 99 -7.71 -22.65 9.04
CA THR A 99 -7.30 -21.30 9.46
C THR A 99 -8.47 -20.32 9.35
N ASN A 100 -9.24 -20.37 8.25
CA ASN A 100 -10.42 -19.53 8.08
C ASN A 100 -11.49 -19.82 9.13
N ALA A 101 -11.70 -21.10 9.48
CA ALA A 101 -12.66 -21.49 10.51
C ALA A 101 -12.26 -20.95 11.89
N VAL A 102 -10.97 -21.05 12.27
CA VAL A 102 -10.49 -20.55 13.57
C VAL A 102 -10.63 -19.03 13.68
N ILE A 103 -10.25 -18.29 12.63
CA ILE A 103 -10.38 -16.83 12.61
C ILE A 103 -11.85 -16.41 12.60
N ALA A 104 -12.69 -17.03 11.77
CA ALA A 104 -14.11 -16.71 11.71
C ALA A 104 -14.83 -17.01 13.03
N ALA A 105 -14.52 -18.14 13.69
CA ALA A 105 -15.06 -18.48 14.99
C ALA A 105 -14.66 -17.46 16.06
N SER A 106 -13.40 -17.01 16.04
CA SER A 106 -12.89 -15.97 16.94
C SER A 106 -13.63 -14.64 16.74
N CYS A 107 -13.81 -14.20 15.49
CA CYS A 107 -14.56 -12.97 15.17
C CYS A 107 -16.04 -13.07 15.59
N ALA A 108 -16.69 -14.20 15.31
CA ALA A 108 -18.09 -14.41 15.69
C ALA A 108 -18.27 -14.41 17.21
N LEU A 109 -17.33 -15.01 17.94
CA LEU A 109 -17.33 -15.02 19.40
C LEU A 109 -17.20 -13.59 19.97
N GLU A 110 -16.30 -12.76 19.44
CA GLU A 110 -16.17 -11.37 19.86
C GLU A 110 -17.41 -10.53 19.54
N ALA A 111 -18.06 -10.76 18.39
CA ALA A 111 -19.31 -10.12 18.06
C ALA A 111 -20.42 -10.45 19.07
N VAL A 112 -20.53 -11.72 19.50
CA VAL A 112 -21.49 -12.14 20.53
C VAL A 112 -21.17 -11.49 21.87
N LYS A 113 -19.89 -11.46 22.29
CA LYS A 113 -19.46 -10.81 23.53
C LYS A 113 -19.83 -9.33 23.53
N LEU A 114 -19.58 -8.61 22.45
CA LEU A 114 -19.91 -7.19 22.30
C LEU A 114 -21.42 -6.94 22.28
N ALA A 115 -22.20 -7.77 21.58
CA ALA A 115 -23.65 -7.58 21.46
C ALA A 115 -24.41 -7.89 22.75
N THR A 116 -23.94 -8.88 23.52
CA THR A 116 -24.66 -9.39 24.71
C THR A 116 -24.06 -8.92 26.02
N ASN A 117 -22.85 -8.36 26.00
CA ASN A 117 -22.06 -8.03 27.18
C ASN A 117 -21.90 -9.22 28.16
N THR A 118 -21.92 -10.45 27.65
CA THR A 118 -21.84 -11.69 28.45
C THR A 118 -20.45 -11.95 29.03
N ALA A 119 -19.40 -11.45 28.36
CA ALA A 119 -18.01 -11.56 28.79
C ALA A 119 -17.17 -10.40 28.27
N LYS A 120 -16.01 -10.16 28.89
CA LYS A 120 -15.05 -9.16 28.42
C LYS A 120 -14.54 -9.54 27.00
N PRO A 121 -14.61 -8.62 26.02
CA PRO A 121 -13.98 -8.80 24.72
C PRO A 121 -12.46 -8.95 24.82
N ILE A 122 -11.82 -9.52 23.79
CA ILE A 122 -10.36 -9.49 23.64
C ILE A 122 -9.87 -8.04 23.54
N ASP A 123 -8.61 -7.79 23.93
CA ASP A 123 -8.11 -6.42 24.02
C ASP A 123 -8.06 -5.72 22.64
N ASN A 124 -7.35 -6.26 21.64
CA ASN A 124 -7.47 -5.76 20.26
C ASN A 124 -6.92 -6.65 19.14
N TYR A 125 -5.89 -7.46 19.36
CA TYR A 125 -5.27 -8.23 18.28
C TYR A 125 -5.04 -9.69 18.67
N LEU A 126 -5.52 -10.59 17.83
CA LEU A 126 -5.32 -12.03 17.98
C LEU A 126 -4.37 -12.53 16.89
N ASN A 127 -3.30 -13.18 17.31
CA ASN A 127 -2.40 -13.90 16.42
C ASN A 127 -2.67 -15.40 16.51
N PHE A 128 -2.80 -16.05 15.36
CA PHE A 128 -3.00 -17.50 15.24
C PHE A 128 -1.94 -18.08 14.30
N THR A 129 -1.30 -19.17 14.70
CA THR A 129 -0.30 -19.88 13.89
C THR A 129 -0.37 -21.37 14.20
N ASP A 130 -0.40 -22.20 13.15
CA ASP A 130 -0.50 -23.66 13.22
C ASP A 130 0.68 -24.39 12.54
N ILE A 131 1.82 -23.72 12.36
CA ILE A 131 3.02 -24.27 11.70
C ILE A 131 3.72 -25.31 12.58
N GLU A 132 4.00 -24.98 13.84
CA GLU A 132 4.63 -25.87 14.83
C GLU A 132 3.75 -25.95 16.08
N GLY A 133 2.83 -26.92 16.08
CA GLY A 133 1.76 -26.96 17.06
C GLY A 133 0.74 -25.84 16.83
N VAL A 134 -0.14 -25.61 17.81
CA VAL A 134 -1.17 -24.57 17.71
C VAL A 134 -0.84 -23.45 18.70
N TYR A 135 -0.56 -22.27 18.16
CA TYR A 135 -0.38 -21.04 18.93
C TYR A 135 -1.52 -20.07 18.66
N CYS A 136 -2.12 -19.59 19.74
CA CYS A 136 -3.18 -18.59 19.73
C CYS A 136 -2.87 -17.58 20.83
N GLY A 137 -2.44 -16.38 20.45
CA GLY A 137 -1.94 -15.36 21.38
C GLY A 137 -2.60 -14.02 21.15
N VAL A 138 -3.12 -13.43 22.22
CA VAL A 138 -3.63 -12.05 22.20
C VAL A 138 -2.48 -11.11 22.50
N VAL A 139 -2.32 -10.10 21.64
CA VAL A 139 -1.32 -9.03 21.80
C VAL A 139 -2.07 -7.71 21.87
N GLN A 140 -1.74 -6.89 22.86
CA GLN A 140 -2.29 -5.54 22.95
C GLN A 140 -1.46 -4.60 22.08
N MET A 141 -2.03 -4.19 20.95
CA MET A 141 -1.49 -3.13 20.09
C MET A 141 -1.70 -1.76 20.75
N GLU A 142 -0.70 -0.88 20.70
CA GLU A 142 -0.83 0.48 21.23
C GLU A 142 -1.43 1.42 20.17
N ARG A 143 -2.36 2.29 20.57
CA ARG A 143 -2.87 3.35 19.70
C ARG A 143 -1.74 4.34 19.43
N ASP A 144 -1.50 4.65 18.16
CA ASP A 144 -0.58 5.71 17.78
C ASP A 144 -1.26 7.08 17.98
N PRO A 145 -0.73 7.95 18.86
CA PRO A 145 -1.30 9.29 19.05
C PRO A 145 -1.23 10.14 17.78
N GLU A 146 -0.30 9.86 16.86
CA GLU A 146 -0.18 10.57 15.57
C GLU A 146 -0.90 9.88 14.41
N CYS A 147 -1.74 8.87 14.68
CA CYS A 147 -2.43 8.11 13.64
C CYS A 147 -3.33 9.03 12.79
N ALA A 148 -3.07 9.10 11.47
CA ALA A 148 -3.88 9.87 10.52
C ALA A 148 -5.39 9.52 10.53
N THR A 149 -5.74 8.29 10.90
CA THR A 149 -7.14 7.83 10.81
C THR A 149 -7.89 7.95 12.14
N CYS A 150 -7.27 7.55 13.25
CA CYS A 150 -7.97 7.40 14.53
C CYS A 150 -7.64 8.48 15.56
N SER A 151 -6.60 9.32 15.38
CA SER A 151 -6.21 10.34 16.37
C SER A 151 -7.25 11.46 16.54
N GLY A 152 -8.13 11.66 15.55
CA GLY A 152 -9.25 12.62 15.62
C GLY A 152 -8.83 14.09 15.70
N GLY A 153 -7.54 14.38 15.49
CA GLY A 153 -6.96 15.72 15.47
C GLY A 153 -6.19 15.98 14.18
N TYR A 154 -5.47 17.09 14.16
CA TYR A 154 -4.56 17.43 13.07
C TYR A 154 -3.20 16.75 13.28
N VAL A 155 -2.58 16.26 12.21
CA VAL A 155 -1.18 15.81 12.27
C VAL A 155 -0.27 17.01 12.06
N GLN A 156 0.65 17.23 13.00
CA GLN A 156 1.68 18.25 12.82
C GLN A 156 2.75 17.76 11.84
N VAL A 157 3.02 18.58 10.83
CA VAL A 157 4.10 18.36 9.87
C VAL A 157 5.07 19.52 9.97
N GLN A 158 6.34 19.20 10.20
CA GLN A 158 7.39 20.21 10.31
C GLN A 158 8.05 20.45 8.95
N CYS A 159 8.07 21.72 8.53
CA CYS A 159 8.69 22.17 7.29
C CYS A 159 9.57 23.40 7.56
N ASN A 160 10.58 23.61 6.73
CA ASN A 160 11.34 24.85 6.77
C ASN A 160 10.55 25.97 6.09
N SER A 161 10.87 27.21 6.43
CA SER A 161 10.21 28.40 5.85
C SER A 161 10.41 28.53 4.32
N ASP A 162 11.49 27.93 3.78
CA ASP A 162 11.84 27.96 2.36
C ASP A 162 11.49 26.65 1.62
N ASP A 163 10.89 25.66 2.31
CA ASP A 163 10.46 24.42 1.67
C ASP A 163 9.35 24.73 0.64
N THR A 164 9.40 24.09 -0.53
CA THR A 164 8.36 24.19 -1.55
C THR A 164 7.18 23.25 -1.25
N LEU A 165 6.06 23.46 -1.93
CA LEU A 165 4.91 22.55 -1.84
C LEU A 165 5.27 21.12 -2.23
N GLN A 166 6.15 20.93 -3.21
CA GLN A 166 6.64 19.60 -3.61
C GLN A 166 7.26 18.84 -2.43
N VAL A 167 8.10 19.50 -1.62
CA VAL A 167 8.73 18.87 -0.45
C VAL A 167 7.69 18.44 0.59
N LEU A 168 6.62 19.21 0.77
CA LEU A 168 5.51 18.82 1.65
C LEU A 168 4.80 17.57 1.11
N ILE A 169 4.49 17.55 -0.19
CA ILE A 169 3.83 16.39 -0.83
C ILE A 169 4.70 15.14 -0.69
N ASP A 170 5.99 15.23 -1.00
CA ASP A 170 6.92 14.10 -0.90
C ASP A 170 6.98 13.56 0.56
N LYS A 171 7.06 14.47 1.55
CA LYS A 171 6.99 14.10 2.98
C LYS A 171 5.68 13.38 3.35
N LEU A 172 4.55 13.82 2.80
CA LEU A 172 3.24 13.20 3.06
C LEU A 172 3.10 11.84 2.37
N VAL A 173 3.57 11.73 1.13
CA VAL A 173 3.62 10.48 0.36
C VAL A 173 4.47 9.45 1.09
N ASP A 174 5.65 9.84 1.59
CA ASP A 174 6.54 8.93 2.33
C ASP A 174 5.97 8.53 3.69
N LYS A 175 5.41 9.49 4.45
CA LYS A 175 4.90 9.24 5.81
C LYS A 175 3.63 8.37 5.80
N PHE A 176 2.73 8.60 4.85
CA PHE A 176 1.41 7.95 4.80
C PHE A 176 1.22 6.97 3.65
N GLN A 177 2.24 6.76 2.81
CA GLN A 177 2.18 5.89 1.62
C GLN A 177 1.02 6.26 0.68
N LEU A 178 0.81 7.56 0.50
CA LEU A 178 -0.23 8.11 -0.39
C LEU A 178 0.15 7.87 -1.85
N LYS A 179 -0.85 7.75 -2.72
CA LYS A 179 -0.61 7.53 -4.16
C LYS A 179 -0.81 8.79 -4.98
N ASN A 180 -1.96 9.43 -4.79
CA ASN A 180 -2.40 10.63 -5.50
C ASN A 180 -3.02 11.62 -4.50
N PRO A 181 -2.21 12.26 -3.65
CA PRO A 181 -2.73 13.14 -2.63
C PRO A 181 -3.27 14.43 -3.25
N SER A 182 -4.45 14.87 -2.78
CA SER A 182 -4.97 16.21 -3.02
C SER A 182 -4.93 17.04 -1.74
N LEU A 183 -4.47 18.28 -1.85
CA LEU A 183 -4.32 19.21 -0.73
C LEU A 183 -5.25 20.42 -0.93
N GLU A 184 -6.10 20.66 0.05
CA GLU A 184 -7.09 21.74 0.06
C GLU A 184 -7.02 22.51 1.38
N THR A 185 -7.02 23.83 1.32
CA THR A 185 -7.26 24.69 2.50
C THR A 185 -8.74 25.02 2.64
N ALA A 186 -9.10 25.77 3.68
CA ALA A 186 -10.47 26.26 3.85
C ALA A 186 -10.93 27.14 2.67
N THR A 187 -10.01 27.81 1.98
CA THR A 187 -10.31 28.80 0.96
C THR A 187 -9.96 28.39 -0.46
N ASP A 188 -8.93 27.57 -0.66
CA ASP A 188 -8.44 27.24 -2.00
C ASP A 188 -7.92 25.80 -2.12
N LYS A 189 -7.90 25.29 -3.35
CA LYS A 189 -7.32 23.99 -3.66
C LYS A 189 -5.86 24.18 -4.07
N ILE A 190 -4.95 23.85 -3.16
CA ILE A 190 -3.53 24.07 -3.36
C ILE A 190 -2.98 23.12 -4.44
N TYR A 191 -3.38 21.85 -4.35
CA TYR A 191 -2.89 20.80 -5.23
C TYR A 191 -3.96 19.72 -5.48
N MET A 192 -4.36 19.56 -6.74
CA MET A 192 -5.28 18.52 -7.18
C MET A 192 -4.99 18.16 -8.64
N ILE A 193 -4.43 16.97 -8.88
CA ILE A 193 -4.28 16.43 -10.22
C ILE A 193 -5.54 15.62 -10.55
N ASN A 194 -6.45 16.24 -11.31
CA ASN A 194 -7.63 15.57 -11.85
C ASN A 194 -7.65 15.73 -13.37
N GLU A 195 -7.74 14.62 -14.09
CA GLU A 195 -7.79 14.62 -15.57
C GLU A 195 -9.07 15.27 -16.12
N LEU A 196 -10.12 15.36 -15.31
CA LEU A 196 -11.40 15.95 -15.69
C LEU A 196 -11.41 17.48 -15.65
N ILE A 197 -10.47 18.13 -14.94
CA ILE A 197 -10.43 19.60 -14.77
C ILE A 197 -9.02 20.12 -15.04
N PRO A 198 -8.69 20.46 -16.30
CA PRO A 198 -7.35 20.91 -16.70
C PRO A 198 -6.88 22.19 -15.99
N GLU A 199 -7.79 23.13 -15.69
CA GLU A 199 -7.46 24.41 -15.05
C GLU A 199 -6.86 24.24 -13.64
N LEU A 200 -7.36 23.25 -12.88
CA LEU A 200 -6.83 22.93 -11.55
C LEU A 200 -5.46 22.28 -11.64
N ARG A 201 -5.21 21.50 -12.69
CA ARG A 201 -3.91 20.88 -12.94
C ARG A 201 -2.83 21.91 -13.21
N GLU A 202 -3.11 22.89 -14.08
CA GLU A 202 -2.17 23.97 -14.40
C GLU A 202 -1.83 24.80 -13.15
N LYS A 203 -2.84 25.19 -12.36
CA LYS A 203 -2.63 25.88 -11.08
C LYS A 203 -1.82 25.04 -10.09
N SER A 204 -2.12 23.75 -9.98
CA SER A 204 -1.41 22.83 -9.09
C SER A 204 0.06 22.71 -9.46
N VAL A 205 0.37 22.58 -10.76
CA VAL A 205 1.75 22.51 -11.26
C VAL A 205 2.52 23.80 -10.97
N LEU A 206 1.88 24.97 -11.15
CA LEU A 206 2.50 26.26 -10.81
C LEU A 206 2.75 26.40 -9.30
N ASN A 207 1.88 25.82 -8.46
CA ASN A 207 2.04 25.88 -7.01
C ASN A 207 3.14 24.95 -6.47
N LEU A 208 3.58 23.94 -7.22
CA LEU A 208 4.60 22.97 -6.77
C LEU A 208 5.94 23.63 -6.42
N GLU A 209 6.35 24.63 -7.20
CA GLU A 209 7.64 25.33 -7.04
C GLU A 209 7.54 26.53 -6.07
N ARG A 210 6.32 26.91 -5.66
CA ARG A 210 6.11 28.05 -4.78
C ARG A 210 6.49 27.71 -3.33
N PRO A 211 7.01 28.69 -2.56
CA PRO A 211 7.36 28.47 -1.17
C PRO A 211 6.08 28.25 -0.35
N LEU A 212 6.10 27.26 0.55
CA LEU A 212 4.92 26.80 1.28
C LEU A 212 4.27 27.92 2.10
N ARG A 213 5.08 28.87 2.60
CA ARG A 213 4.63 30.06 3.35
C ARG A 213 3.63 30.96 2.61
N GLU A 214 3.64 30.94 1.28
CA GLU A 214 2.70 31.73 0.46
C GLU A 214 1.37 31.03 0.25
N LEU A 215 1.34 29.71 0.47
CA LEU A 215 0.20 28.84 0.16
C LEU A 215 -0.54 28.39 1.42
N VAL A 216 0.17 28.19 2.53
CA VAL A 216 -0.37 27.66 3.79
C VAL A 216 0.10 28.51 4.96
N SER A 217 -0.85 29.03 5.74
CA SER A 217 -0.52 29.74 6.98
C SER A 217 -0.16 28.76 8.11
N ALA A 218 0.69 29.18 9.06
CA ALA A 218 1.21 28.29 10.13
C ALA A 218 0.15 27.66 11.04
N ASP A 219 -1.02 28.30 11.16
CA ASP A 219 -2.13 27.84 12.01
C ASP A 219 -3.32 27.33 11.19
N GLU A 220 -3.15 27.17 9.88
CA GLU A 220 -4.20 26.72 8.98
C GLU A 220 -4.23 25.19 8.87
N ASP A 221 -5.43 24.63 8.96
CA ASP A 221 -5.65 23.21 8.74
C ASP A 221 -5.73 22.94 7.24
N VAL A 222 -4.83 22.10 6.74
CA VAL A 222 -4.83 21.62 5.37
C VAL A 222 -5.46 20.24 5.34
N LEU A 223 -6.43 20.05 4.46
CA LEU A 223 -7.11 18.80 4.26
C LEU A 223 -6.43 18.02 3.14
N VAL A 224 -5.97 16.82 3.48
CA VAL A 224 -5.33 15.88 2.56
C VAL A 224 -6.30 14.75 2.29
N ALA A 225 -6.65 14.55 1.02
CA ALA A 225 -7.45 13.41 0.58
C ALA A 225 -6.65 12.55 -0.41
N ASP A 226 -6.86 11.24 -0.37
CA ASP A 226 -6.18 10.27 -1.22
C ASP A 226 -7.05 9.02 -1.33
N GLU A 227 -6.91 8.25 -2.40
CA GLU A 227 -7.63 6.98 -2.59
C GLU A 227 -7.29 5.91 -1.55
N VAL A 228 -6.11 5.98 -0.92
CA VAL A 228 -5.66 5.07 0.13
C VAL A 228 -6.33 5.41 1.48
N LEU A 229 -6.79 6.65 1.66
CA LEU A 229 -7.38 7.13 2.91
C LEU A 229 -8.90 6.94 2.92
N SER A 230 -9.44 6.28 3.93
CA SER A 230 -10.90 6.13 4.13
C SER A 230 -11.60 7.42 4.59
N LYS A 231 -10.83 8.36 5.14
CA LYS A 231 -11.25 9.70 5.56
C LYS A 231 -10.15 10.69 5.22
N SER A 232 -10.52 11.92 4.90
CA SER A 232 -9.54 12.98 4.73
C SER A 232 -8.75 13.23 6.01
N LEU A 233 -7.46 13.46 5.85
CA LEU A 233 -6.51 13.76 6.91
C LEU A 233 -6.39 15.27 7.07
N SER A 234 -6.57 15.78 8.29
CA SER A 234 -6.23 17.17 8.60
C SER A 234 -4.76 17.25 9.03
N ILE A 235 -3.99 18.12 8.40
CA ILE A 235 -2.60 18.41 8.78
C ILE A 235 -2.45 19.88 9.15
N ARG A 236 -1.50 20.18 10.04
CA ARG A 236 -1.09 21.54 10.36
C ARG A 236 0.41 21.69 10.17
N VAL A 237 0.81 22.66 9.35
CA VAL A 237 2.22 22.89 9.02
C VAL A 237 2.84 23.79 10.07
N THR A 238 3.85 23.28 10.79
CA THR A 238 4.66 24.09 11.70
C THR A 238 5.97 24.47 11.01
N TYR A 239 6.18 25.77 10.79
CA TYR A 239 7.41 26.28 10.20
C TYR A 239 8.52 26.35 11.26
N MET A 240 9.63 25.65 11.01
CA MET A 240 10.84 25.86 11.79
C MET A 240 11.45 27.22 11.41
N ARG A 241 11.92 27.94 12.44
CA ARG A 241 12.69 29.18 12.28
C ARG A 241 14.09 28.89 11.74
#